data_AF-A0ABD1SL35-F1
#
_entry.id   AF-A0ABD1SL35-F1
#
_cell.length_a   1.000
_cell.length_b   1.000
_cell.length_c   1.000
_cell.angle_alpha   90.00
_cell.angle_beta   90.00
_cell.angle_gamma   90.00
#
_symmetry.space_group_name_H-M   'P 1'
#
loop_
_entity.id
_entity.type
_entity.pdbx_description
1 polymer ?
#
loop_
_entity_poly.entity_id
_entity_poly.type
_entity_poly.pdbx_seq_one_letter_code
_entity_poly.pdbx_strand_id
1 'polypeptide(L)'
;MASSKLRNSCSFLNILLSFLNFILFILSAASLAPIIFIKLPPTSLGFALLMVSCISLLSSFIGFYSQLTHFCYITHISLLLASWTAQLFGILALFTKERSSLSMLKSPRDPREAKVLVRLECGILMAMFVMQLGVLILTCAVHTCLVREYDALEVERDETAKKRREKIARVQEESMENAAKMAEIKGKELDEKMKNKYGQWAKTDFQG
;
A
#
# COMPACT_ATOMS: atom_id res chain seq x y z
N MET A 1 -3.07 2.73 23.49
CA MET A 1 -4.34 2.05 23.15
C MET A 1 -4.84 2.33 21.73
N ALA A 2 -4.60 3.51 21.14
CA ALA A 2 -5.05 3.83 19.78
C ALA A 2 -4.33 3.00 18.68
N SER A 3 -3.02 2.77 18.81
CA SER A 3 -2.20 2.02 17.84
C SER A 3 -2.68 0.57 17.62
N SER A 4 -3.02 -0.17 18.69
CA SER A 4 -3.49 -1.57 18.56
C SER A 4 -4.86 -1.69 17.92
N LYS A 5 -5.79 -0.76 18.20
CA LYS A 5 -7.10 -0.70 17.53
C LYS A 5 -6.96 -0.34 16.05
N LEU A 6 -6.08 0.59 15.71
CA LEU A 6 -5.80 0.99 14.34
C LEU A 6 -5.30 -0.16 13.48
N ARG A 7 -4.30 -0.88 14.02
CA ARG A 7 -3.65 -2.01 13.37
C ARG A 7 -4.64 -3.15 13.12
N ASN A 8 -5.53 -3.41 14.06
CA ASN A 8 -6.58 -4.43 13.92
C ASN A 8 -7.62 -4.04 12.84
N SER A 9 -8.04 -2.77 12.81
CA SER A 9 -8.96 -2.27 11.77
C SER A 9 -8.34 -2.32 10.37
N CYS A 10 -7.07 -1.95 10.23
CA CYS A 10 -6.35 -2.01 8.95
C CYS A 10 -6.22 -3.46 8.44
N SER A 11 -5.91 -4.41 9.34
CA SER A 11 -5.84 -5.84 9.01
C SER A 11 -7.19 -6.38 8.53
N PHE A 12 -8.30 -6.04 9.19
CA PHE A 12 -9.64 -6.44 8.76
C PHE A 12 -9.99 -5.90 7.37
N LEU A 13 -9.72 -4.61 7.11
CA LEU A 13 -9.98 -4.01 5.80
C LEU A 13 -9.17 -4.69 4.69
N ASN A 14 -7.93 -5.09 4.96
CA ASN A 14 -7.10 -5.84 4.02
C ASN A 14 -7.67 -7.25 3.71
N ILE A 15 -8.14 -7.97 4.73
CA ILE A 15 -8.77 -9.28 4.55
C ILE A 15 -10.06 -9.15 3.75
N LEU A 16 -10.90 -8.17 4.09
CA LEU A 16 -12.14 -7.90 3.36
C LEU A 16 -11.88 -7.51 1.91
N LEU A 17 -10.87 -6.66 1.66
CA LEU A 17 -10.45 -6.27 0.32
C LEU A 17 -9.97 -7.47 -0.51
N SER A 18 -9.17 -8.36 0.09
CA SER A 18 -8.70 -9.59 -0.56
C SER A 18 -9.88 -10.52 -0.89
N PHE A 19 -10.80 -10.69 0.06
CA PHE A 19 -12.00 -11.52 -0.13
C PHE A 19 -12.90 -11.00 -1.26
N LEU A 20 -13.13 -9.69 -1.34
CA LEU A 20 -13.92 -9.10 -2.43
C LEU A 20 -13.22 -9.22 -3.79
N ASN A 21 -11.88 -9.04 -3.84
CA ASN A 21 -11.12 -9.28 -5.07
C ASN A 21 -11.21 -10.75 -5.52
N PHE A 22 -11.23 -11.69 -4.59
CA PHE A 22 -11.43 -13.11 -4.90
C PHE A 22 -12.80 -13.41 -5.48
N ILE A 23 -13.86 -12.83 -4.90
CA ILE A 23 -15.21 -12.95 -5.46
C ILE A 23 -15.26 -12.34 -6.87
N LEU A 24 -14.68 -11.14 -7.05
CA LEU A 24 -14.63 -10.49 -8.36
C LEU A 24 -13.86 -11.31 -9.39
N PHE A 25 -12.77 -11.96 -8.99
CA PHE A 25 -12.01 -12.85 -9.86
C PHE A 25 -12.87 -14.01 -10.35
N ILE A 26 -13.60 -14.68 -9.44
CA ILE A 26 -14.51 -15.77 -9.79
C ILE A 26 -15.63 -15.28 -10.71
N LEU A 27 -16.27 -14.16 -10.39
CA LEU A 27 -17.34 -13.61 -11.24
C LEU A 27 -16.83 -13.23 -12.63
N SER A 28 -15.66 -12.61 -12.71
CA SER A 28 -15.04 -12.21 -13.99
C SER A 28 -14.64 -13.43 -14.83
N ALA A 29 -14.26 -14.54 -14.20
CA ALA A 29 -14.03 -15.79 -14.91
C ALA A 29 -15.36 -16.42 -15.37
N ALA A 30 -16.40 -16.36 -14.53
CA ALA A 30 -17.72 -16.90 -14.83
C ALA A 30 -18.44 -16.13 -15.96
N SER A 31 -18.25 -14.81 -16.09
CA SER A 31 -18.82 -14.00 -17.18
C SER A 31 -18.29 -14.37 -18.56
N LEU A 32 -17.18 -15.11 -18.65
CA LEU A 32 -16.71 -15.63 -19.94
C LEU A 32 -17.68 -16.70 -20.49
N ALA A 33 -18.34 -17.47 -19.63
CA ALA A 33 -19.18 -18.59 -20.05
C ALA A 33 -20.40 -18.14 -20.88
N PRO A 34 -21.24 -17.18 -20.47
CA PRO A 34 -22.35 -16.70 -21.29
C PRO A 34 -21.89 -16.21 -22.67
N ILE A 35 -20.77 -15.49 -22.76
CA ILE A 35 -20.23 -14.96 -24.01
C ILE A 35 -19.82 -16.09 -24.97
N ILE A 36 -19.11 -17.09 -24.46
CA ILE A 36 -18.67 -18.28 -25.20
C ILE A 36 -19.90 -19.11 -25.65
N PHE A 37 -20.87 -19.30 -24.76
CA PHE A 37 -22.10 -20.03 -25.08
C PHE A 37 -23.00 -19.27 -26.07
N ILE A 38 -22.98 -17.94 -26.13
CA ILE A 38 -23.80 -17.22 -27.11
C ILE A 38 -23.35 -17.54 -28.55
N LYS A 39 -22.04 -17.51 -28.82
CA LYS A 39 -21.45 -17.87 -30.13
C LYS A 39 -19.92 -17.97 -30.08
N LEU A 40 -19.37 -19.02 -30.70
CA LEU A 40 -17.96 -19.08 -31.12
C LEU A 40 -17.88 -19.18 -32.65
N PRO A 41 -17.05 -18.39 -33.35
CA PRO A 41 -16.25 -17.27 -32.83
C PRO A 41 -17.12 -16.07 -32.38
N PRO A 42 -16.65 -15.24 -31.44
CA PRO A 42 -17.41 -14.08 -30.95
C PRO A 42 -17.65 -13.05 -32.05
N THR A 43 -18.76 -12.32 -31.97
CA THR A 43 -18.97 -11.11 -32.77
C THR A 43 -18.18 -9.94 -32.20
N SER A 44 -18.10 -8.80 -32.91
CA SER A 44 -17.44 -7.59 -32.39
C SER A 44 -17.97 -7.16 -31.01
N LEU A 45 -19.29 -7.23 -30.79
CA LEU A 45 -19.90 -6.97 -29.48
C LEU A 45 -19.52 -8.04 -28.45
N GLY A 46 -19.50 -9.32 -28.84
CA GLY A 46 -19.04 -10.41 -27.97
C GLY A 46 -17.58 -10.25 -27.55
N PHE A 47 -16.70 -9.82 -28.47
CA PHE A 47 -15.31 -9.50 -28.17
C PHE A 47 -15.20 -8.31 -27.20
N ALA A 48 -16.01 -7.27 -27.36
CA ALA A 48 -16.02 -6.14 -26.44
C ALA A 48 -16.36 -6.59 -25.00
N LEU A 49 -17.42 -7.40 -24.83
CA LEU A 49 -17.80 -7.95 -23.52
C LEU A 49 -16.73 -8.88 -22.94
N LEU A 50 -16.08 -9.67 -23.79
CA LEU A 50 -14.98 -10.55 -23.40
C LEU A 50 -13.79 -9.72 -22.88
N MET A 51 -13.45 -8.63 -23.56
CA MET A 51 -12.40 -7.71 -23.10
C MET A 51 -12.74 -7.06 -21.77
N VAL A 52 -14.00 -6.66 -21.54
CA VAL A 52 -14.44 -6.14 -20.22
C VAL A 52 -14.20 -7.17 -19.12
N SER A 53 -14.56 -8.42 -19.37
CA SER A 53 -14.36 -9.53 -18.43
C SER A 53 -12.86 -9.79 -18.17
N CYS A 54 -12.04 -9.81 -19.22
CA CYS A 54 -10.58 -9.96 -19.10
C CYS A 54 -9.93 -8.83 -18.30
N ILE A 55 -10.31 -7.57 -18.54
CA ILE A 55 -9.79 -6.43 -17.77
C ILE A 55 -10.20 -6.54 -16.30
N SER A 56 -11.44 -6.96 -16.03
CA SER A 56 -11.94 -7.20 -14.65
C SER A 56 -11.17 -8.32 -13.95
N LEU A 57 -10.84 -9.38 -14.68
CA LEU A 57 -10.06 -10.52 -14.19
C LEU A 57 -8.61 -10.13 -13.89
N LEU A 58 -7.98 -9.36 -14.78
CA LEU A 58 -6.63 -8.81 -14.55
C LEU A 58 -6.61 -7.84 -13.36
N SER A 59 -7.61 -6.96 -13.26
CA SER A 59 -7.75 -6.02 -12.15
C SER A 59 -7.86 -6.75 -10.81
N SER A 60 -8.75 -7.73 -10.70
CA SER A 60 -8.93 -8.52 -9.47
C SER A 60 -7.69 -9.35 -9.12
N PHE A 61 -6.99 -9.91 -10.12
CA PHE A 61 -5.73 -10.62 -9.91
C PHE A 61 -4.63 -9.69 -9.37
N ILE A 62 -4.46 -8.50 -9.96
CA ILE A 62 -3.49 -7.51 -9.48
C ILE A 62 -3.90 -6.96 -8.10
N GLY A 63 -5.20 -6.91 -7.82
CA GLY A 63 -5.76 -6.51 -6.53
C GLY A 63 -5.19 -7.29 -5.33
N PHE A 64 -4.88 -8.58 -5.51
CA PHE A 64 -4.21 -9.39 -4.46
C PHE A 64 -2.81 -8.90 -4.13
N TYR A 65 -2.09 -8.37 -5.11
CA TYR A 65 -0.71 -7.90 -4.96
C TYR A 65 -0.59 -6.39 -4.74
N SER A 66 -1.71 -5.65 -4.90
CA SER A 66 -1.75 -4.19 -4.79
C SER A 66 -1.29 -3.65 -3.43
N GLN A 67 -1.33 -4.48 -2.38
CA GLN A 67 -0.88 -4.16 -1.03
C GLN A 67 0.64 -4.23 -0.86
N LEU A 68 1.37 -4.89 -1.77
CA LEU A 68 2.80 -5.16 -1.62
C LEU A 68 3.69 -4.03 -2.17
N THR A 69 3.25 -3.30 -3.20
CA THR A 69 4.05 -2.24 -3.82
C THR A 69 3.20 -1.06 -4.30
N HIS A 70 3.76 0.15 -4.20
CA HIS A 70 3.10 1.39 -4.66
C HIS A 70 2.79 1.38 -6.17
N PHE A 71 3.66 0.76 -6.99
CA PHE A 71 3.40 0.60 -8.42
C PHE A 71 2.16 -0.26 -8.66
N CYS A 72 2.03 -1.40 -7.97
CA CYS A 72 0.85 -2.25 -8.06
C CYS A 72 -0.43 -1.54 -7.61
N TYR A 73 -0.35 -0.63 -6.63
CA TYR A 73 -1.51 0.18 -6.22
C TYR A 73 -2.03 1.09 -7.34
N ILE A 74 -1.15 1.88 -7.98
CA ILE A 74 -1.56 2.78 -9.07
C ILE A 74 -2.10 1.98 -10.26
N THR A 75 -1.42 0.89 -10.63
CA THR A 75 -1.88 0.00 -11.70
C THR A 75 -3.24 -0.61 -11.36
N HIS A 76 -3.44 -1.08 -10.13
CA HIS A 76 -4.70 -1.66 -9.68
C HIS A 76 -5.85 -0.64 -9.78
N ILE A 77 -5.68 0.58 -9.25
CA ILE A 77 -6.69 1.63 -9.33
C ILE A 77 -7.00 2.00 -10.79
N SER A 78 -5.97 2.12 -11.63
CA SER A 78 -6.15 2.46 -13.05
C SER A 78 -6.96 1.40 -13.78
N LEU A 79 -6.64 0.11 -13.56
CA LEU A 79 -7.37 -1.01 -14.14
C LEU A 79 -8.80 -1.12 -13.58
N LEU A 80 -9.00 -0.83 -12.30
CA LEU A 80 -10.31 -0.87 -11.67
C LEU A 80 -11.22 0.21 -12.25
N LEU A 81 -10.71 1.44 -12.46
CA LEU A 81 -11.46 2.52 -13.12
C LEU A 81 -11.77 2.20 -14.59
N ALA A 82 -10.81 1.64 -15.31
CA ALA A 82 -11.02 1.20 -16.70
C ALA A 82 -12.07 0.09 -16.77
N SER A 83 -12.03 -0.87 -15.84
CA SER A 83 -13.01 -1.95 -15.73
C SER A 83 -14.40 -1.41 -15.39
N TRP A 84 -14.50 -0.52 -14.41
CA TRP A 84 -15.75 0.08 -13.95
C TRP A 84 -16.46 0.88 -15.04
N THR A 85 -15.70 1.69 -15.80
CA THR A 85 -16.23 2.42 -16.97
C THR A 85 -16.66 1.47 -18.09
N ALA A 86 -15.86 0.44 -18.38
CA ALA A 86 -16.21 -0.55 -19.40
C ALA A 86 -17.47 -1.35 -19.04
N GLN A 87 -17.64 -1.74 -17.78
CA GLN A 87 -18.84 -2.39 -17.27
C GLN A 87 -20.06 -1.48 -17.38
N LEU A 88 -19.94 -0.20 -17.03
CA LEU A 88 -21.02 0.77 -17.20
C LEU A 88 -21.48 0.85 -18.66
N PHE A 89 -20.55 0.95 -19.61
CA PHE A 89 -20.90 0.93 -21.03
C PHE A 89 -21.51 -0.40 -21.48
N GLY A 90 -21.00 -1.53 -20.97
CA GLY A 90 -21.57 -2.86 -21.23
C GLY A 90 -23.01 -2.98 -20.74
N ILE A 91 -23.28 -2.57 -19.51
CA ILE A 91 -24.62 -2.56 -18.91
C ILE A 91 -25.54 -1.66 -19.72
N LEU A 92 -25.12 -0.44 -20.06
CA LEU A 92 -25.91 0.47 -20.88
C LEU A 92 -26.23 -0.15 -22.25
N ALA A 93 -25.25 -0.77 -22.91
CA ALA A 93 -25.45 -1.41 -24.21
C ALA A 93 -26.43 -2.60 -24.14
N LEU A 94 -26.33 -3.44 -23.11
CA LEU A 94 -27.20 -4.61 -22.95
C LEU A 94 -28.61 -4.23 -22.47
N PHE A 95 -28.73 -3.23 -21.60
CA PHE A 95 -30.00 -2.83 -20.99
C PHE A 95 -30.82 -1.89 -21.87
N THR A 96 -30.20 -0.84 -22.44
CA THR A 96 -30.93 0.16 -23.24
C THR A 96 -31.22 -0.29 -24.66
N LYS A 97 -30.36 -1.16 -25.23
CA LYS A 97 -30.43 -1.63 -26.61
C LYS A 97 -30.57 -3.15 -26.71
N GLU A 98 -31.29 -3.80 -25.79
CA GLU A 98 -31.45 -5.27 -25.70
C GLU A 98 -31.71 -5.94 -27.06
N ARG A 99 -32.69 -5.44 -27.84
CA ARG A 99 -33.04 -6.01 -29.16
C ARG A 99 -31.91 -5.87 -30.19
N SER A 100 -31.21 -4.74 -30.18
CA SER A 100 -30.08 -4.49 -31.09
C SER A 100 -28.84 -5.28 -30.67
N SER A 101 -28.61 -5.44 -29.37
CA SER A 101 -27.50 -6.23 -28.84
C SER A 101 -27.68 -7.71 -29.17
N LEU A 102 -28.90 -8.25 -29.04
CA LEU A 102 -29.23 -9.60 -29.47
C LEU A 102 -29.02 -9.82 -30.97
N SER A 103 -29.42 -8.85 -31.81
CA SER A 103 -29.20 -8.95 -33.26
C SER A 103 -27.72 -8.88 -33.65
N MET A 104 -26.93 -8.03 -32.96
CA MET A 104 -25.48 -7.92 -33.16
C MET A 104 -24.70 -9.16 -32.71
N LEU A 105 -25.19 -9.88 -31.69
CA LEU A 105 -24.59 -11.14 -31.24
C LEU A 105 -24.77 -12.29 -32.24
N LYS A 106 -25.74 -12.18 -33.17
CA LYS A 106 -26.02 -13.16 -34.25
C LYS A 106 -26.00 -14.61 -33.75
N SER A 107 -26.61 -14.86 -32.58
CA SER A 107 -26.59 -16.19 -31.95
C SER A 107 -27.34 -17.21 -32.80
N PRO A 108 -26.81 -18.44 -33.00
CA PRO A 108 -27.53 -19.53 -33.67
C PRO A 108 -28.53 -20.25 -32.74
N ARG A 109 -28.58 -19.88 -31.46
CA ARG A 109 -29.47 -20.48 -30.46
C ARG A 109 -30.90 -19.99 -30.58
N ASP A 110 -31.83 -20.69 -29.91
CA ASP A 110 -33.20 -20.23 -29.76
C ASP A 110 -33.22 -18.80 -29.15
N PRO A 111 -34.05 -17.89 -29.68
CA PRO A 111 -34.10 -16.50 -29.22
C PRO A 111 -34.43 -16.36 -27.73
N ARG A 112 -35.13 -17.31 -27.11
CA ARG A 112 -35.40 -17.31 -25.66
C ARG A 112 -34.14 -17.63 -24.86
N GLU A 113 -33.38 -18.63 -25.27
CA GLU A 113 -32.11 -19.00 -24.63
C GLU A 113 -31.07 -17.89 -24.75
N ALA A 114 -30.90 -17.33 -25.95
CA ALA A 114 -29.98 -16.23 -26.19
C ALA A 114 -30.34 -15.00 -25.33
N LYS A 115 -31.63 -14.71 -25.18
CA LYS A 115 -32.12 -13.63 -24.32
C LYS A 115 -31.79 -13.87 -22.84
N VAL A 116 -31.96 -15.10 -22.35
CA VAL A 116 -31.62 -15.45 -20.96
C VAL A 116 -30.12 -15.28 -20.73
N LEU A 117 -29.27 -15.76 -21.65
CA LEU A 117 -27.82 -15.62 -21.56
C LEU A 117 -27.38 -14.15 -21.55
N VAL A 118 -27.97 -13.30 -22.39
CA VAL A 118 -27.68 -11.86 -22.40
C VAL A 118 -28.11 -11.17 -21.10
N ARG A 119 -29.26 -11.55 -20.53
CA ARG A 119 -29.70 -11.00 -19.24
C ARG A 119 -28.84 -11.48 -18.08
N LEU A 120 -28.41 -12.75 -18.11
CA LEU A 120 -27.47 -13.30 -17.16
C LEU A 120 -26.16 -12.52 -17.20
N GLU A 121 -25.60 -12.30 -18.40
CA GLU A 121 -24.39 -11.51 -18.58
C GLU A 121 -24.54 -10.09 -18.05
N CYS A 122 -25.65 -9.41 -18.39
CA CYS A 122 -25.95 -8.08 -17.87
C CYS A 122 -26.04 -8.06 -16.32
N GLY A 123 -26.67 -9.08 -15.73
CA GLY A 123 -26.75 -9.23 -14.27
C GLY A 123 -25.38 -9.45 -13.62
N ILE A 124 -24.50 -10.25 -14.25
CA ILE A 124 -23.13 -10.46 -13.78
C ILE A 124 -22.34 -9.15 -13.85
N LEU A 125 -22.44 -8.40 -14.96
CA LEU A 125 -21.78 -7.10 -15.09
C LEU A 125 -22.26 -6.09 -14.04
N MET A 126 -23.57 -6.05 -13.74
CA MET A 126 -24.10 -5.20 -12.65
C MET A 126 -23.55 -5.61 -11.28
N ALA A 127 -23.49 -6.91 -10.97
CA ALA A 127 -22.94 -7.40 -9.72
C ALA A 127 -21.45 -7.04 -9.58
N MET A 128 -20.67 -7.24 -10.65
CA MET A 128 -19.27 -6.82 -10.73
C MET A 128 -19.11 -5.31 -10.54
N PHE A 129 -19.95 -4.49 -11.16
CA PHE A 129 -19.91 -3.03 -11.05
C PHE A 129 -20.09 -2.55 -9.60
N VAL A 130 -21.09 -3.10 -8.90
CA VAL A 130 -21.35 -2.74 -7.49
C VAL A 130 -20.21 -3.20 -6.59
N MET A 131 -19.71 -4.42 -6.80
CA MET A 131 -18.57 -4.94 -6.01
C MET A 131 -17.29 -4.16 -6.27
N GLN A 132 -16.99 -3.77 -7.51
CA GLN A 132 -15.83 -2.94 -7.83
C GLN A 132 -15.89 -1.58 -7.15
N LEU A 133 -17.07 -0.97 -7.04
CA LEU A 133 -17.24 0.26 -6.27
C LEU A 133 -16.87 0.05 -4.79
N GLY A 134 -17.29 -1.06 -4.20
CA GLY A 134 -16.90 -1.45 -2.84
C GLY A 134 -15.39 -1.64 -2.69
N VAL A 135 -14.76 -2.34 -3.64
CA VAL A 135 -13.30 -2.55 -3.68
C VAL A 135 -12.55 -1.21 -3.82
N LEU A 136 -13.04 -0.28 -4.63
CA LEU A 136 -12.44 1.05 -4.76
C LEU A 136 -12.46 1.81 -3.43
N ILE A 137 -13.62 1.85 -2.75
CA ILE A 137 -13.78 2.51 -1.45
C ILE A 137 -12.85 1.89 -0.41
N LEU A 138 -12.81 0.55 -0.34
CA LEU A 138 -11.94 -0.18 0.58
C LEU A 138 -10.46 0.04 0.29
N THR A 139 -10.08 0.05 -0.99
CA THR A 139 -8.69 0.32 -1.41
C THR A 139 -8.26 1.70 -0.96
N CYS A 140 -9.10 2.72 -1.13
CA CYS A 140 -8.85 4.07 -0.61
C CYS A 140 -8.74 4.09 0.92
N ALA A 141 -9.66 3.41 1.63
CA ALA A 141 -9.65 3.36 3.08
C ALA A 141 -8.39 2.65 3.64
N VAL A 142 -7.98 1.55 3.02
CA VAL A 142 -6.72 0.84 3.32
C VAL A 142 -5.54 1.75 3.08
N HIS A 143 -5.49 2.43 1.93
CA HIS A 143 -4.40 3.35 1.61
C HIS A 143 -4.29 4.49 2.65
N THR A 144 -5.41 5.10 3.06
CA THR A 144 -5.42 6.11 4.13
C THR A 144 -4.97 5.53 5.47
N CYS A 145 -5.34 4.29 5.80
CA CYS A 145 -4.87 3.63 7.02
C CYS A 145 -3.36 3.39 6.99
N LEU A 146 -2.83 2.92 5.85
CA LEU A 146 -1.40 2.70 5.65
C LEU A 146 -0.62 4.01 5.76
N VAL A 147 -1.04 5.07 5.07
CA VAL A 147 -0.39 6.39 5.15
C VAL A 147 -0.33 6.87 6.61
N ARG A 148 -1.44 6.76 7.35
CA ARG A 148 -1.46 7.16 8.77
C ARG A 148 -0.56 6.29 9.65
N GLU A 149 -0.41 5.01 9.34
CA GLU A 149 0.50 4.12 10.08
C GLU A 149 1.97 4.47 9.78
N TYR A 150 2.29 4.79 8.52
CA TYR A 150 3.61 5.30 8.14
C TYR A 150 3.94 6.62 8.84
N ASP A 151 3.03 7.59 8.85
CA ASP A 151 3.23 8.87 9.54
C ASP A 151 3.49 8.66 11.04
N ALA A 152 2.74 7.75 11.69
CA ALA A 152 2.93 7.44 13.10
C ALA A 152 4.31 6.81 13.39
N LEU A 153 4.76 5.91 12.50
CA LEU A 153 6.09 5.29 12.61
C LEU A 153 7.22 6.29 12.37
N GLU A 154 7.04 7.24 11.44
CA GLU A 154 8.03 8.28 11.18
C GLU A 154 8.19 9.23 12.39
N VAL A 155 7.09 9.62 13.02
CA VAL A 155 7.10 10.41 14.26
C VAL A 155 7.83 9.66 15.39
N GLU A 156 7.56 8.37 15.58
CA GLU A 156 8.25 7.55 16.60
C GLU A 156 9.76 7.45 16.34
N ARG A 157 10.16 7.30 15.07
CA ARG A 157 11.57 7.26 14.66
C ARG A 157 12.26 8.59 14.96
N ASP A 158 11.61 9.70 14.65
CA ASP A 158 12.17 11.04 14.86
C ASP A 158 12.30 11.37 16.35
N GLU A 159 11.32 11.00 17.18
CA GLU A 159 11.42 11.13 18.64
C GLU A 159 12.56 10.28 19.21
N THR A 160 12.71 9.05 18.72
CA THR A 160 13.78 8.15 19.16
C THR A 160 15.14 8.69 18.76
N ALA A 161 15.27 9.25 17.54
CA ALA A 161 16.48 9.90 17.07
C ALA A 161 16.82 11.14 17.91
N LYS A 162 15.82 11.97 18.25
CA LYS A 162 16.00 13.14 19.13
C LYS A 162 16.49 12.74 20.52
N LYS A 163 15.84 11.75 21.16
CA LYS A 163 16.26 11.20 22.46
C LYS A 163 17.69 10.65 22.41
N ARG A 164 18.08 9.99 21.31
CA ARG A 164 19.47 9.52 21.11
C ARG A 164 20.45 10.69 20.98
N ARG A 165 20.13 11.73 20.22
CA ARG A 165 20.97 12.93 20.07
C ARG A 165 21.17 13.64 21.40
N GLU A 166 20.12 13.82 22.18
CA GLU A 166 20.19 14.45 23.51
C GLU A 166 21.09 13.66 24.47
N LYS A 167 21.01 12.33 24.46
CA LYS A 167 21.90 11.47 25.25
C LYS A 167 23.36 11.61 24.82
N ILE A 168 23.64 11.62 23.52
CA ILE A 168 25.01 11.77 23.00
C ILE A 168 25.56 13.15 23.37
N ALA A 169 24.76 14.21 23.24
CA ALA A 169 25.16 15.56 23.63
C ALA A 169 25.53 15.66 25.11
N ARG A 170 24.71 15.09 26.00
CA ARG A 170 25.02 15.03 27.44
C ARG A 170 26.31 14.27 27.74
N VAL A 171 26.50 13.11 27.10
CA VAL A 171 27.73 12.32 27.26
C VAL A 171 28.96 13.10 26.76
N GLN A 172 28.82 13.84 25.65
CA GLN A 172 29.90 14.69 25.15
C GLN A 172 30.23 15.83 26.12
N GLU A 173 29.21 16.51 26.65
CA GLU A 173 29.37 17.57 27.65
C GLU A 173 30.08 17.05 28.92
N GLU A 174 29.59 15.94 29.49
CA GLU A 174 30.22 15.27 30.63
C GLU A 174 31.67 14.84 30.33
N SER A 175 31.95 14.39 29.11
CA SER A 175 33.30 13.99 28.69
C SER A 175 34.25 15.19 28.60
N MET A 176 33.76 16.35 28.13
CA MET A 176 34.53 17.59 28.02
C MET A 176 34.83 18.17 29.40
N GLU A 177 33.85 18.16 30.31
CA GLU A 177 34.07 18.58 31.70
C GLU A 177 35.09 17.69 32.40
N ASN A 178 35.00 16.37 32.22
CA ASN A 178 35.95 15.44 32.82
C ASN A 178 37.36 15.60 32.22
N ALA A 179 37.48 15.83 30.92
CA ALA A 179 38.76 16.13 30.27
C ALA A 179 39.37 17.45 30.80
N ALA A 180 38.56 18.49 30.99
CA ALA A 180 38.99 19.77 31.56
C ALA A 180 39.48 19.61 33.02
N LYS A 181 38.73 18.89 33.86
CA LYS A 181 39.14 18.56 35.24
C LYS A 181 40.46 17.78 35.26
N MET A 182 40.63 16.81 34.35
CA MET A 182 41.86 16.02 34.27
C MET A 182 43.06 16.85 33.79
N ALA A 183 42.84 17.81 32.89
CA ALA A 183 43.87 18.77 32.47
C ALA A 183 44.28 19.70 33.62
N GLU A 184 43.32 20.19 34.41
CA GLU A 184 43.61 21.03 35.59
C GLU A 184 44.43 20.26 36.64
N ILE A 185 44.07 19.01 36.95
CA ILE A 185 44.81 18.15 37.89
C ILE A 185 46.24 17.91 37.39
N LYS A 186 46.42 17.57 36.10
CA LYS A 186 47.76 17.38 35.51
C LYS A 186 48.58 18.66 35.53
N GLY A 187 47.96 19.83 35.32
CA GLY A 187 48.61 21.13 35.43
C GLY A 187 49.14 21.38 36.84
N LYS A 188 48.31 21.12 37.86
CA LYS A 188 48.71 21.22 39.27
C LYS A 188 49.84 20.25 39.63
N GLU A 189 49.77 19.00 39.15
CA GLU A 189 50.82 18.00 39.39
C GLU A 189 52.16 18.39 38.74
N LEU A 190 52.12 18.95 37.52
CA LEU A 190 53.31 19.45 36.84
C LEU A 190 53.93 20.66 37.55
N ASP A 191 53.11 21.60 38.02
CA ASP A 191 53.56 22.74 38.80
C ASP A 191 54.20 22.30 40.12
N GLU A 192 53.59 21.34 40.82
CA GLU A 192 54.13 20.77 42.05
C GLU A 192 55.45 20.02 41.82
N LYS A 193 55.56 19.27 40.72
CA LYS A 193 56.81 18.62 40.29
C LYS A 193 57.90 19.63 39.93
N MET A 194 57.58 20.74 39.26
CA MET A 194 58.55 21.81 39.00
C MET A 194 59.00 22.46 40.30
N LYS A 195 58.08 22.80 41.20
CA LYS A 195 58.40 23.39 42.50
C LYS A 195 59.28 22.47 43.35
N ASN A 196 59.02 21.16 43.34
CA ASN A 196 59.84 20.19 44.05
C ASN A 196 61.24 20.03 43.41
N LYS A 197 61.32 19.96 42.07
CA LYS A 197 62.62 19.94 41.37
C LYS A 197 63.42 21.21 41.62
N TYR A 198 62.89 22.39 41.31
CA TYR A 198 63.63 23.65 41.49
C TYR A 198 63.91 23.97 42.97
N GLY A 199 63.03 23.56 43.89
CA GLY A 199 63.26 23.67 45.34
C GLY A 199 64.33 22.72 45.89
N GLN A 200 64.59 21.59 45.24
CA GLN A 200 65.72 20.71 45.55
C GLN A 200 67.05 21.26 45.04
N TRP A 201 67.07 21.82 43.83
CA TRP A 201 68.28 22.42 43.26
C TRP A 201 68.77 23.63 44.08
N ALA A 202 67.85 24.46 44.57
CA ALA A 202 68.17 25.56 45.48
C ALA A 202 68.71 25.13 46.86
N LYS A 203 68.55 23.86 47.27
CA LYS A 203 69.13 23.32 48.51
C LYS A 203 70.50 22.68 48.31
N THR A 204 70.76 22.11 47.14
CA THR A 204 72.08 21.52 46.82
C THR A 204 73.17 22.54 46.54
N ASP A 205 72.82 23.78 46.18
CA ASP A 205 73.81 24.84 45.94
C ASP A 205 74.32 25.53 47.23
N PHE A 206 73.78 25.17 48.41
CA PHE A 206 74.18 25.72 49.72
C PHE A 206 74.85 24.70 50.65
N GLN A 207 75.17 23.50 50.17
CA GLN A 207 75.94 22.52 50.93
C GLN A 207 77.25 22.26 50.16
N GLY A 208 78.27 23.04 50.54
CA GLY A 208 79.63 22.95 50.03
C GLY A 208 80.39 21.71 50.51
#